data_AF-A0A1I6IF68-F1
#
_entry.id   AF-A0A1I6IF68-F1
#
_cell.length_a   1.000
_cell.length_b   1.000
_cell.length_c   1.000
_cell.angle_alpha   90.00
_cell.angle_beta   90.00
_cell.angle_gamma   90.00
#
_symmetry.space_group_name_H-M   'P 1'
#
loop_
_entity.id
_entity.type
_entity.pdbx_description
1 polymer ?
#
loop_
_entity_poly.entity_id
_entity_poly.type
_entity_poly.pdbx_seq_one_letter_code
_entity_poly.pdbx_strand_id
1 'polypeptide(L)'
;MVGTTLAEIRQHVESLASPDGPYVVHCGRTGERPIPTAGNRFESRTLAERAASAAGQYRAALRRYDPRLPHYDLVVSRDVEPRGSDGRESSDSDRDRHPGPGVGTELEERSQHSPLVEFCHRVAAAVFETLCDSGHRDVETAVMDVYFELAETVDDPDTLCLCLLESMAVELDQRLTPVEQAALFTEAATRLSPTESVGDPVSTALATLEERGLLSGYSCSPSLVDLDDGTRAVDVRLTNYALSPRNGRLPVFPLVLGVYRHESEWPLSSLRAVAVADGWELTLVHSRDSDPTDLASVPIEPEA
;
A
#
# COMPACT_ATOMS: atom_id res chain seq x y z
N MET A 1 11.12 -5.05 28.39
CA MET A 1 10.22 -6.22 28.47
C MET A 1 9.33 -6.11 27.23
N VAL A 2 9.76 -6.72 26.13
CA VAL A 2 9.18 -6.49 24.80
C VAL A 2 7.86 -7.23 24.73
N GLY A 3 6.75 -6.50 24.80
CA GLY A 3 5.44 -7.07 24.50
C GLY A 3 5.43 -7.48 23.03
N THR A 4 4.96 -8.69 22.75
CA THR A 4 4.86 -9.26 21.41
C THR A 4 4.12 -8.28 20.49
N THR A 5 4.73 -7.88 19.38
CA THR A 5 4.18 -6.84 18.50
C THR A 5 2.91 -7.35 17.80
N LEU A 6 2.03 -6.44 17.34
CA LEU A 6 0.83 -6.83 16.60
C LEU A 6 1.16 -7.66 15.35
N ALA A 7 2.28 -7.34 14.68
CA ALA A 7 2.80 -8.09 13.55
C ALA A 7 3.21 -9.52 13.94
N GLU A 8 3.93 -9.68 15.05
CA GLU A 8 4.32 -11.01 15.57
C GLU A 8 3.10 -11.86 15.95
N ILE A 9 2.07 -11.26 16.55
CA ILE A 9 0.83 -11.98 16.89
C ILE A 9 0.08 -12.40 15.62
N ARG A 10 0.07 -11.56 14.58
CA ARG A 10 -0.54 -11.87 13.28
C ARG A 10 0.20 -13.02 12.58
N GLN A 11 1.52 -12.92 12.49
CA GLN A 11 2.36 -13.97 11.92
C GLN A 11 2.23 -15.28 12.70
N HIS A 12 2.07 -15.21 14.02
CA HIS A 12 1.78 -16.40 14.82
C HIS A 12 0.46 -17.06 14.42
N VAL A 13 -0.61 -16.29 14.24
CA VAL A 13 -1.91 -16.82 13.79
C VAL A 13 -1.82 -17.44 12.39
N GLU A 14 -1.11 -16.79 11.47
CA GLU A 14 -0.89 -17.29 10.11
C GLU A 14 -0.06 -18.59 10.10
N SER A 15 0.97 -18.69 10.94
CA SER A 15 1.78 -19.92 11.05
C SER A 15 1.01 -21.14 11.59
N LEU A 16 -0.12 -20.91 12.27
CA LEU A 16 -1.00 -21.98 12.74
C LEU A 16 -2.01 -22.42 11.66
N ALA A 17 -2.15 -21.62 10.59
CA ALA A 17 -3.14 -21.85 9.55
C ALA A 17 -2.75 -23.04 8.66
N SER A 18 -3.77 -23.76 8.20
CA SER A 18 -3.68 -24.79 7.18
C SER A 18 -4.81 -24.56 6.18
N PRO A 19 -4.50 -24.40 4.88
CA PRO A 19 -5.50 -24.00 3.87
C PRO A 19 -6.66 -25.00 3.76
N ASP A 20 -6.40 -26.28 4.03
CA ASP A 20 -7.40 -27.36 3.95
C ASP A 20 -7.96 -27.75 5.34
N GLY A 21 -7.71 -26.92 6.35
CA GLY A 21 -8.12 -27.19 7.72
C GLY A 21 -9.66 -27.18 7.90
N PRO A 22 -10.25 -28.19 8.57
CA PRO A 22 -11.70 -28.24 8.76
C PRO A 22 -12.19 -27.32 9.88
N TYR A 23 -11.32 -26.58 10.57
CA TYR A 23 -11.70 -25.69 11.67
C TYR A 23 -11.52 -24.23 11.30
N VAL A 24 -12.45 -23.39 11.74
CA VAL A 24 -12.44 -21.94 11.54
C VAL A 24 -12.72 -21.23 12.86
N VAL A 25 -12.19 -20.01 12.99
CA VAL A 25 -12.47 -19.13 14.12
C VAL A 25 -13.41 -18.03 13.64
N HIS A 26 -14.52 -17.84 14.35
CA HIS A 26 -15.50 -16.80 14.06
C HIS A 26 -16.06 -16.22 15.35
N CYS A 27 -16.74 -15.08 15.25
CA CYS A 27 -17.49 -14.50 16.35
C CYS A 27 -18.78 -15.30 16.57
N GLY A 28 -18.96 -15.89 17.75
CA GLY A 28 -20.13 -16.73 18.05
C GLY A 28 -21.47 -15.97 18.03
N ARG A 29 -21.43 -14.64 18.07
CA ARG A 29 -22.62 -13.78 18.04
C ARG A 29 -22.99 -13.28 16.64
N THR A 30 -22.00 -12.97 15.81
CA THR A 30 -22.22 -12.33 14.49
C THR A 30 -21.89 -13.26 13.31
N GLY A 31 -21.22 -14.38 13.54
CA GLY A 31 -20.72 -15.26 12.48
C GLY A 31 -19.50 -14.71 11.74
N GLU A 32 -19.13 -13.45 11.99
CA GLU A 32 -18.02 -12.76 11.33
C GLU A 32 -16.67 -13.40 11.67
N ARG A 33 -15.72 -13.40 10.72
CA ARG A 33 -14.35 -13.88 10.93
C ARG A 33 -13.40 -12.69 11.01
N PRO A 34 -13.13 -12.16 12.22
CA PRO A 34 -12.34 -10.94 12.35
C PRO A 34 -10.85 -11.19 12.10
N ILE A 35 -10.13 -10.15 11.69
CA ILE A 35 -8.66 -10.15 11.62
C ILE A 35 -8.09 -10.41 13.03
N PRO A 36 -7.06 -11.28 13.17
CA PRO A 36 -6.25 -11.92 12.12
C PRO A 36 -6.72 -13.32 11.68
N THR A 37 -7.90 -13.76 12.09
CA THR A 37 -8.45 -15.09 11.71
C THR A 37 -9.26 -15.09 10.41
N ALA A 38 -9.49 -13.91 9.81
CA ALA A 38 -10.12 -13.77 8.51
C ALA A 38 -9.36 -14.58 7.44
N GLY A 39 -10.08 -15.36 6.64
CA GLY A 39 -9.48 -16.21 5.59
C GLY A 39 -8.70 -17.46 6.08
N ASN A 40 -8.39 -17.55 7.37
CA ASN A 40 -7.58 -18.65 7.91
C ASN A 40 -8.42 -19.86 8.34
N ARG A 41 -7.92 -21.05 7.97
CA ARG A 41 -8.43 -22.38 8.36
C ARG A 41 -7.38 -23.09 9.21
N PHE A 42 -7.80 -24.06 10.01
CA PHE A 42 -6.92 -24.76 10.97
C PHE A 42 -7.16 -26.27 10.90
N GLU A 43 -6.07 -27.04 10.90
CA GLU A 43 -6.12 -28.50 10.76
C GLU A 43 -6.81 -29.18 11.95
N SER A 44 -6.61 -28.64 13.16
CA SER A 44 -7.17 -29.20 14.39
C SER A 44 -7.85 -28.12 15.23
N ARG A 45 -8.82 -28.57 16.04
CA ARG A 45 -9.50 -27.72 17.03
C ARG A 45 -8.49 -27.04 17.95
N THR A 46 -7.44 -27.75 18.37
CA THR A 46 -6.41 -27.21 19.26
C THR A 46 -5.63 -26.05 18.63
N LEU A 47 -5.29 -26.15 17.34
CA LEU A 47 -4.63 -25.05 16.61
C LEU A 47 -5.57 -23.86 16.42
N ALA A 48 -6.85 -24.11 16.13
CA ALA A 48 -7.87 -23.08 16.05
C ALA A 48 -8.10 -22.36 17.39
N GLU A 49 -8.08 -23.09 18.52
CA GLU A 49 -8.22 -22.51 19.87
C GLU A 49 -7.00 -21.64 20.22
N ARG A 50 -5.78 -22.06 19.81
CA ARG A 50 -4.57 -21.24 19.95
C ARG A 50 -4.65 -19.98 19.10
N ALA A 51 -5.12 -20.09 17.85
CA ALA A 51 -5.33 -18.95 16.98
C ALA A 51 -6.41 -17.99 17.50
N ALA A 52 -7.51 -18.50 18.06
CA ALA A 52 -8.54 -17.68 18.69
C ALA A 52 -7.99 -16.91 19.92
N SER A 53 -7.16 -17.55 20.74
CA SER A 53 -6.48 -16.89 21.86
C SER A 53 -5.53 -15.78 21.38
N ALA A 54 -4.70 -16.06 20.38
CA ALA A 54 -3.80 -15.07 19.79
C ALA A 54 -4.56 -13.91 19.12
N ALA A 55 -5.65 -14.19 18.42
CA ALA A 55 -6.55 -13.19 17.86
C ALA A 55 -7.22 -12.33 18.96
N GLY A 56 -7.58 -12.93 20.10
CA GLY A 56 -8.07 -12.21 21.27
C GLY A 56 -7.03 -11.22 21.82
N GLN A 57 -5.76 -11.66 21.94
CA GLN A 57 -4.65 -10.82 22.37
C GLN A 57 -4.37 -9.68 21.38
N TYR A 58 -4.38 -9.98 20.08
CA TYR A 58 -4.25 -9.00 19.01
C TYR A 58 -5.31 -7.90 19.13
N ARG A 59 -6.59 -8.28 19.29
CA ARG A 59 -7.68 -7.31 19.43
C ARG A 59 -7.65 -6.55 20.75
N ALA A 60 -7.22 -7.18 21.83
CA ALA A 60 -7.03 -6.49 23.11
C ALA A 60 -5.89 -5.46 23.05
N ALA A 61 -4.82 -5.77 22.33
CA ALA A 61 -3.73 -4.83 22.06
C ALA A 61 -4.21 -3.68 21.16
N LEU A 62 -5.00 -3.96 20.10
CA LEU A 62 -5.61 -2.92 19.27
C LEU A 62 -6.52 -1.97 20.08
N ARG A 63 -7.26 -2.49 21.08
CA ARG A 63 -8.13 -1.66 21.92
C ARG A 63 -7.41 -0.64 22.80
N ARG A 64 -6.08 -0.75 22.95
CA ARG A 64 -5.27 0.29 23.58
C ARG A 64 -5.18 1.54 22.71
N TYR A 65 -5.31 1.37 21.39
CA TYR A 65 -5.25 2.44 20.40
C TYR A 65 -6.66 2.89 19.98
N ASP A 66 -7.60 1.95 19.81
CA ASP A 66 -9.02 2.24 19.58
C ASP A 66 -9.91 1.59 20.66
N PRO A 67 -10.31 2.35 21.71
CA PRO A 67 -11.22 1.85 22.73
C PRO A 67 -12.62 1.48 22.21
N ARG A 68 -13.02 1.92 21.01
CA ARG A 68 -14.35 1.65 20.42
C ARG A 68 -14.40 0.34 19.63
N LEU A 69 -13.25 -0.33 19.45
CA LEU A 69 -13.14 -1.54 18.63
C LEU A 69 -14.07 -2.67 19.13
N PRO A 70 -14.89 -3.28 18.24
CA PRO A 70 -15.89 -4.27 18.65
C PRO A 70 -15.33 -5.45 19.46
N HIS A 71 -16.06 -5.84 20.50
CA HIS A 71 -15.82 -7.08 21.26
C HIS A 71 -16.44 -8.27 20.54
N TYR A 72 -15.57 -9.20 20.13
CA TYR A 72 -15.95 -10.47 19.53
C TYR A 72 -15.69 -11.60 20.51
N ASP A 73 -16.70 -12.46 20.68
CA ASP A 73 -16.58 -13.72 21.40
C ASP A 73 -16.11 -14.77 20.39
N LEU A 74 -14.79 -14.95 20.29
CA LEU A 74 -14.18 -15.86 19.33
C LEU A 74 -14.43 -17.31 19.72
N VAL A 75 -15.08 -18.06 18.83
CA VAL A 75 -15.39 -19.48 19.00
C VAL A 75 -14.83 -20.28 17.83
N VAL A 76 -14.48 -21.53 18.12
CA VAL A 76 -14.00 -22.49 17.12
C VAL A 76 -15.15 -23.36 16.68
N SER A 77 -15.41 -23.42 15.39
CA SER A 77 -16.31 -24.42 14.79
C SER A 77 -15.56 -25.27 13.80
N ARG A 78 -16.05 -26.50 13.64
CA ARG A 78 -15.73 -27.28 12.46
C ARG A 78 -16.59 -26.76 11.33
N ASP A 79 -15.95 -26.30 10.26
CA ASP A 79 -16.61 -26.01 9.00
C ASP A 79 -16.93 -27.35 8.34
N VAL A 80 -18.10 -27.88 8.66
CA VAL A 80 -18.66 -29.02 7.93
C VAL A 80 -19.30 -28.36 6.73
N GLU A 81 -18.61 -28.34 5.59
CA GLU A 81 -19.30 -28.14 4.32
C GLU A 81 -20.54 -29.03 4.34
N PRO A 82 -21.74 -28.51 3.96
CA PRO A 82 -22.94 -29.30 4.00
C PRO A 82 -22.73 -30.50 3.08
N ARG A 83 -22.36 -31.63 3.67
CA ARG A 83 -22.43 -32.92 3.02
C ARG A 83 -23.86 -33.05 2.56
N GLY A 84 -24.06 -33.04 1.25
CA GLY A 84 -25.37 -33.12 0.61
C GLY A 84 -26.22 -34.14 1.36
N SER A 85 -27.31 -33.66 1.93
CA SER A 85 -28.24 -34.50 2.68
C SER A 85 -28.79 -35.58 1.75
N ASP A 86 -28.78 -36.82 2.24
CA ASP A 86 -29.41 -37.97 1.63
C ASP A 86 -30.80 -37.64 1.04
N GLY A 87 -30.93 -37.86 -0.27
CA GLY A 87 -32.19 -37.87 -1.02
C GLY A 87 -32.30 -39.18 -1.77
N ARG A 88 -33.14 -40.06 -1.24
CA ARG A 88 -33.38 -41.45 -1.63
C ARG A 88 -34.23 -41.56 -2.91
N GLU A 89 -33.83 -42.50 -3.78
CA GLU A 89 -34.61 -43.26 -4.78
C GLU A 89 -35.47 -42.51 -5.84
N SER A 90 -35.13 -42.65 -7.13
CA SER A 90 -35.91 -43.43 -8.12
C SER A 90 -35.60 -43.08 -9.59
N SER A 91 -35.30 -44.13 -10.36
CA SER A 91 -35.72 -44.40 -11.75
C SER A 91 -35.49 -43.39 -12.89
N ASP A 92 -34.64 -43.84 -13.82
CA ASP A 92 -34.98 -44.06 -15.25
C ASP A 92 -34.71 -42.97 -16.30
N SER A 93 -34.21 -43.47 -17.44
CA SER A 93 -34.16 -42.91 -18.79
C SER A 93 -33.20 -41.74 -19.12
N ASP A 94 -32.05 -42.13 -19.68
CA ASP A 94 -31.60 -41.79 -21.04
C ASP A 94 -32.19 -40.53 -21.71
N ARG A 95 -31.37 -39.49 -21.91
CA ARG A 95 -31.41 -38.58 -23.07
C ARG A 95 -30.25 -37.56 -23.09
N ASP A 96 -29.47 -37.67 -24.17
CA ASP A 96 -28.93 -36.59 -25.01
C ASP A 96 -28.50 -35.25 -24.37
N ARG A 97 -27.17 -35.10 -24.32
CA ARG A 97 -26.39 -34.07 -25.05
C ARG A 97 -26.88 -32.62 -24.95
N HIS A 98 -26.23 -31.84 -24.07
CA HIS A 98 -25.67 -30.48 -24.34
C HIS A 98 -24.59 -30.16 -23.28
N PRO A 99 -23.36 -29.74 -23.64
CA PRO A 99 -22.38 -29.27 -22.67
C PRO A 99 -22.67 -27.81 -22.31
N GLY A 100 -23.06 -27.55 -21.06
CA GLY A 100 -23.07 -26.22 -20.45
C GLY A 100 -21.63 -25.75 -20.14
N PRO A 101 -21.40 -24.44 -20.03
CA PRO A 101 -20.05 -23.88 -19.99
C PRO A 101 -19.32 -24.36 -18.73
N GLY A 102 -18.06 -24.75 -18.92
CA GLY A 102 -17.21 -25.21 -17.84
C GLY A 102 -17.12 -24.17 -16.74
N VAL A 103 -17.45 -24.59 -15.51
CA VAL A 103 -16.98 -23.95 -14.28
C VAL A 103 -15.48 -24.25 -14.22
N GLY A 104 -14.73 -23.43 -14.97
CA GLY A 104 -13.29 -23.30 -14.82
C GLY A 104 -13.02 -22.36 -13.66
N THR A 105 -12.22 -22.86 -12.72
CA THR A 105 -11.25 -22.06 -11.95
C THR A 105 -11.80 -21.26 -10.76
N GLU A 106 -12.17 -21.96 -9.69
CA GLU A 106 -12.23 -21.38 -8.33
C GLU A 106 -10.92 -21.67 -7.54
N LEU A 107 -9.78 -21.50 -8.22
CA LEU A 107 -8.43 -21.55 -7.62
C LEU A 107 -7.67 -20.21 -7.80
N GLU A 108 -8.40 -19.14 -8.14
CA GLU A 108 -7.88 -17.78 -8.37
C GLU A 108 -8.52 -16.75 -7.40
N GLU A 109 -8.38 -16.95 -6.10
CA GLU A 109 -8.65 -15.89 -5.10
C GLU A 109 -7.42 -15.60 -4.23
N ARG A 110 -6.25 -15.56 -4.88
CA ARG A 110 -5.04 -14.97 -4.30
C ARG A 110 -4.98 -13.50 -4.73
N SER A 111 -5.48 -12.62 -3.85
CA SER A 111 -5.39 -11.14 -3.87
C SER A 111 -6.16 -10.39 -4.99
N GLN A 112 -7.41 -10.02 -4.71
CA GLN A 112 -8.26 -9.18 -5.58
C GLN A 112 -7.95 -7.66 -5.50
N HIS A 113 -6.80 -7.23 -4.98
CA HIS A 113 -6.44 -5.80 -4.94
C HIS A 113 -5.70 -5.42 -6.23
N SER A 114 -6.08 -4.29 -6.83
CA SER A 114 -5.39 -3.73 -7.99
C SER A 114 -3.88 -3.56 -7.69
N PRO A 115 -2.97 -3.83 -8.64
CA PRO A 115 -1.53 -3.56 -8.50
C PRO A 115 -1.21 -2.15 -8.00
N LEU A 116 -2.08 -1.19 -8.34
CA LEU A 116 -2.03 0.20 -7.87
C LEU A 116 -2.22 0.29 -6.35
N VAL A 117 -3.23 -0.39 -5.82
CA VAL A 117 -3.56 -0.36 -4.39
C VAL A 117 -2.45 -1.00 -3.56
N GLU A 118 -1.92 -2.15 -4.01
CA GLU A 118 -0.78 -2.78 -3.35
C GLU A 118 0.44 -1.86 -3.33
N PHE A 119 0.70 -1.17 -4.45
CA PHE A 119 1.78 -0.20 -4.55
C PHE A 119 1.57 0.99 -3.58
N CYS A 120 0.38 1.59 -3.58
CA CYS A 120 0.05 2.70 -2.68
C CYS A 120 0.23 2.31 -1.22
N HIS A 121 -0.28 1.14 -0.81
CA HIS A 121 -0.09 0.66 0.56
C HIS A 121 1.37 0.43 0.90
N ARG A 122 2.18 -0.13 -0.02
CA ARG A 122 3.61 -0.35 0.22
C ARG A 122 4.36 0.97 0.39
N VAL A 123 4.07 1.96 -0.44
CA VAL A 123 4.66 3.30 -0.35
C VAL A 123 4.23 4.01 0.94
N ALA A 124 2.94 3.99 1.26
CA ALA A 124 2.41 4.58 2.49
C ALA A 124 3.02 3.92 3.73
N ALA A 125 3.10 2.59 3.77
CA ALA A 125 3.70 1.84 4.87
C ALA A 125 5.18 2.18 5.05
N ALA A 126 5.98 2.18 3.97
CA ALA A 126 7.40 2.51 4.06
C ALA A 126 7.64 3.91 4.63
N VAL A 127 6.88 4.91 4.18
CA VAL A 127 7.00 6.29 4.68
C VAL A 127 6.50 6.39 6.13
N PHE A 128 5.35 5.81 6.44
CA PHE A 128 4.76 5.89 7.78
C PHE A 128 5.60 5.16 8.84
N GLU A 129 6.11 3.97 8.54
CA GLU A 129 7.03 3.25 9.43
C GLU A 129 8.31 4.04 9.67
N THR A 130 8.81 4.72 8.64
CA THR A 130 9.96 5.60 8.79
C THR A 130 9.66 6.79 9.71
N LEU A 131 8.49 7.41 9.61
CA LEU A 131 8.05 8.48 10.52
C LEU A 131 7.99 7.99 11.97
N CYS A 132 7.47 6.79 12.19
CA CYS A 132 7.41 6.17 13.52
C CYS A 132 8.81 5.96 14.11
N ASP A 133 9.76 5.46 13.32
CA ASP A 133 11.12 5.15 13.78
C ASP A 133 11.98 6.41 13.97
N SER A 134 11.76 7.44 13.17
CA SER A 134 12.50 8.72 13.21
C SER A 134 11.99 9.71 14.27
N GLY A 135 10.85 9.41 14.91
CA GLY A 135 10.31 10.22 16.01
C GLY A 135 9.50 11.45 15.56
N HIS A 136 9.06 11.52 14.30
CA HIS A 136 8.21 12.58 13.77
C HIS A 136 6.74 12.42 14.20
N ARG A 137 6.50 12.39 15.51
CA ARG A 137 5.19 12.10 16.14
C ARG A 137 4.07 13.05 15.70
N ASP A 138 4.40 14.31 15.46
CA ASP A 138 3.42 15.31 15.02
C ASP A 138 2.92 15.03 13.60
N VAL A 139 3.81 14.53 12.73
CA VAL A 139 3.45 14.10 11.35
C VAL A 139 2.69 12.79 11.39
N GLU A 140 3.17 11.80 12.18
CA GLU A 140 2.48 10.51 12.39
C GLU A 140 1.01 10.73 12.80
N THR A 141 0.81 11.59 13.81
CA THR A 141 -0.53 11.89 14.34
C THR A 141 -1.40 12.54 13.27
N ALA A 142 -0.89 13.54 12.57
CA ALA A 142 -1.67 14.25 11.56
C ALA A 142 -2.03 13.39 10.35
N VAL A 143 -1.12 12.51 9.89
CA VAL A 143 -1.41 11.53 8.84
C VAL A 143 -2.52 10.55 9.29
N MET A 144 -2.47 10.08 10.53
CA MET A 144 -3.51 9.18 11.06
C MET A 144 -4.86 9.86 11.22
N ASP A 145 -4.88 11.11 11.70
CA ASP A 145 -6.12 11.90 11.81
C ASP A 145 -6.78 12.06 10.43
N VAL A 146 -6.02 12.46 9.41
CA VAL A 146 -6.54 12.59 8.05
C VAL A 146 -6.96 11.23 7.46
N TYR A 147 -6.21 10.16 7.73
CA TYR A 147 -6.62 8.82 7.31
C TYR A 147 -7.99 8.43 7.88
N PHE A 148 -8.24 8.71 9.16
CA PHE A 148 -9.53 8.41 9.77
C PHE A 148 -10.67 9.24 9.14
N GLU A 149 -10.44 10.54 8.90
CA GLU A 149 -11.42 11.38 8.21
C GLU A 149 -11.72 10.87 6.79
N LEU A 150 -10.68 10.44 6.05
CA LEU A 150 -10.84 9.86 4.71
C LEU A 150 -11.58 8.52 4.76
N ALA A 151 -11.25 7.64 5.72
CA ALA A 151 -11.89 6.33 5.85
C ALA A 151 -13.39 6.44 6.23
N GLU A 152 -13.80 7.55 6.85
CA GLU A 152 -15.22 7.83 7.12
C GLU A 152 -15.97 8.42 5.91
N THR A 153 -15.26 9.03 4.96
CA THR A 153 -15.86 9.82 3.87
C THR A 153 -15.69 9.22 2.48
N VAL A 154 -14.72 8.33 2.29
CA VAL A 154 -14.39 7.70 1.01
C VAL A 154 -14.81 6.22 1.06
N ASP A 155 -15.88 5.89 0.35
CA ASP A 155 -16.44 4.53 0.31
C ASP A 155 -15.61 3.56 -0.55
N ASP A 156 -14.89 4.08 -1.55
CA ASP A 156 -14.11 3.29 -2.49
C ASP A 156 -12.68 3.06 -1.98
N PRO A 157 -12.25 1.79 -1.74
CA PRO A 157 -10.92 1.49 -1.20
C PRO A 157 -9.77 1.97 -2.09
N ASP A 158 -9.92 1.90 -3.41
CA ASP A 158 -8.89 2.29 -4.36
C ASP A 158 -8.67 3.82 -4.31
N THR A 159 -9.77 4.58 -4.29
CA THR A 159 -9.77 6.03 -4.11
C THR A 159 -9.20 6.44 -2.75
N LEU A 160 -9.51 5.70 -1.69
CA LEU A 160 -8.99 5.94 -0.34
C LEU A 160 -7.46 5.85 -0.32
N CYS A 161 -6.88 4.87 -1.02
CA CYS A 161 -5.42 4.71 -1.09
C CYS A 161 -4.73 5.88 -1.79
N LEU A 162 -5.31 6.40 -2.88
CA LEU A 162 -4.78 7.60 -3.55
C LEU A 162 -4.90 8.83 -2.65
N CYS A 163 -6.07 9.03 -2.03
CA CYS A 163 -6.31 10.14 -1.11
C CYS A 163 -5.35 10.11 0.10
N LEU A 164 -4.98 8.92 0.58
CA LEU A 164 -4.00 8.75 1.64
C LEU A 164 -2.62 9.27 1.19
N LEU A 165 -2.12 8.87 0.01
CA LEU A 165 -0.84 9.37 -0.49
C LEU A 165 -0.89 10.89 -0.70
N GLU A 166 -1.96 11.41 -1.32
CA GLU A 166 -2.15 12.85 -1.51
C GLU A 166 -2.10 13.62 -0.19
N SER A 167 -2.71 13.06 0.87
CA SER A 167 -2.73 13.67 2.20
C SER A 167 -1.40 13.56 2.91
N MET A 168 -0.73 12.40 2.83
CA MET A 168 0.64 12.26 3.35
C MET A 168 1.58 13.29 2.71
N ALA A 169 1.46 13.55 1.41
CA ALA A 169 2.25 14.57 0.75
C ALA A 169 2.04 15.97 1.35
N VAL A 170 0.79 16.34 1.67
CA VAL A 170 0.45 17.59 2.35
C VAL A 170 1.05 17.65 3.75
N GLU A 171 0.91 16.58 4.53
CA GLU A 171 1.38 16.53 5.91
C GLU A 171 2.91 16.60 6.01
N LEU A 172 3.61 15.91 5.11
CA LEU A 172 5.07 15.96 4.98
C LEU A 172 5.55 17.35 4.58
N ASP A 173 4.91 17.96 3.57
CA ASP A 173 5.26 19.30 3.07
C ASP A 173 5.10 20.39 4.14
N GLN A 174 4.04 20.31 4.95
CA GLN A 174 3.73 21.31 5.97
C GLN A 174 4.59 21.19 7.23
N ARG A 175 5.07 19.99 7.57
CA ARG A 175 5.64 19.71 8.90
C ARG A 175 7.11 19.31 8.87
N LEU A 176 7.63 18.86 7.73
CA LEU A 176 9.04 18.52 7.59
C LEU A 176 9.75 19.56 6.73
N THR A 177 10.92 19.97 7.21
CA THR A 177 11.86 20.72 6.39
C THR A 177 12.31 19.88 5.19
N PRO A 178 12.75 20.49 4.10
CA PRO A 178 13.19 19.73 2.93
C PRO A 178 14.35 18.73 3.22
N VAL A 179 15.26 19.08 4.13
CA VAL A 179 16.34 18.19 4.56
C VAL A 179 15.79 16.99 5.33
N GLU A 180 14.81 17.20 6.21
CA GLU A 180 14.11 16.10 6.90
C GLU A 180 13.33 15.21 5.92
N GLN A 181 12.69 15.79 4.90
CA GLN A 181 12.03 15.01 3.84
C GLN A 181 13.03 14.14 3.07
N ALA A 182 14.19 14.68 2.69
CA ALA A 182 15.22 13.90 2.00
C ALA A 182 15.76 12.76 2.86
N ALA A 183 16.02 13.01 4.15
CA ALA A 183 16.42 11.98 5.10
C ALA A 183 15.34 10.90 5.24
N LEU A 184 14.08 11.31 5.38
CA LEU A 184 12.93 10.43 5.46
C LEU A 184 12.81 9.54 4.22
N PHE A 185 12.88 10.11 3.01
CA PHE A 185 12.75 9.33 1.77
C PHE A 185 13.94 8.42 1.50
N THR A 186 15.15 8.83 1.91
CA THR A 186 16.34 7.97 1.85
C THR A 186 16.13 6.72 2.69
N GLU A 187 15.70 6.90 3.94
CA GLU A 187 15.49 5.82 4.89
C GLU A 187 14.26 4.97 4.53
N ALA A 188 13.17 5.59 4.07
CA ALA A 188 11.99 4.89 3.57
C ALA A 188 12.29 4.05 2.31
N ALA A 189 13.18 4.51 1.42
CA ALA A 189 13.56 3.78 0.22
C ALA A 189 14.24 2.44 0.57
N THR A 190 14.97 2.36 1.68
CA THR A 190 15.62 1.12 2.14
C THR A 190 14.62 0.04 2.59
N ARG A 191 13.41 0.44 3.00
CA ARG A 191 12.32 -0.47 3.38
C ARG A 191 11.64 -1.08 2.15
N LEU A 192 11.82 -0.47 0.99
CA LEU A 192 11.34 -1.02 -0.28
C LEU A 192 12.36 -2.00 -0.85
N SER A 193 11.90 -3.02 -1.55
CA SER A 193 12.79 -3.98 -2.21
C SER A 193 13.83 -3.24 -3.07
N PRO A 194 15.12 -3.57 -3.00
CA PRO A 194 16.13 -2.93 -3.84
C PRO A 194 15.81 -3.10 -5.33
N THR A 195 16.13 -2.10 -6.15
CA THR A 195 16.00 -2.21 -7.61
C THR A 195 17.33 -2.68 -8.19
N GLU A 196 17.39 -3.89 -8.77
CA GLU A 196 18.60 -4.43 -9.44
C GLU A 196 18.89 -3.77 -10.81
N SER A 197 18.19 -2.69 -11.16
CA SER A 197 18.28 -2.07 -12.49
C SER A 197 19.57 -1.27 -12.65
N VAL A 198 20.30 -1.55 -13.74
CA VAL A 198 21.49 -0.82 -14.21
C VAL A 198 21.09 0.43 -15.04
N GLY A 199 19.78 0.69 -15.19
CA GLY A 199 19.24 1.81 -15.96
C GLY A 199 19.29 3.16 -15.25
N ASP A 200 18.87 4.21 -15.96
CA ASP A 200 18.68 5.53 -15.38
C ASP A 200 17.63 5.48 -14.24
N PRO A 201 17.91 6.03 -13.05
CA PRO A 201 17.01 5.97 -11.89
C PRO A 201 15.63 6.58 -12.15
N VAL A 202 15.57 7.72 -12.84
CA VAL A 202 14.31 8.43 -13.11
C VAL A 202 13.45 7.61 -14.06
N SER A 203 14.03 7.15 -15.17
CA SER A 203 13.32 6.28 -16.12
C SER A 203 12.84 4.97 -15.47
N THR A 204 13.67 4.35 -14.62
CA THR A 204 13.30 3.10 -13.93
C THR A 204 12.16 3.33 -12.91
N ALA A 205 12.20 4.43 -12.17
CA ALA A 205 11.13 4.81 -11.27
C ALA A 205 9.81 5.01 -12.03
N LEU A 206 9.83 5.75 -13.15
CA LEU A 206 8.65 6.00 -13.98
C LEU A 206 8.08 4.73 -14.61
N ALA A 207 8.93 3.84 -15.11
CA ALA A 207 8.51 2.53 -15.59
C ALA A 207 7.78 1.72 -14.50
N THR A 208 8.28 1.79 -13.26
CA THR A 208 7.62 1.15 -12.11
C THR A 208 6.26 1.79 -11.84
N LEU A 209 6.15 3.12 -11.88
CA LEU A 209 4.87 3.80 -11.66
C LEU A 209 3.83 3.49 -12.74
N GLU A 210 4.26 3.37 -14.01
CA GLU A 210 3.40 2.95 -15.12
C GLU A 210 2.92 1.51 -14.95
N GLU A 211 3.84 0.57 -14.66
CA GLU A 211 3.51 -0.85 -14.44
C GLU A 211 2.50 -1.03 -13.29
N ARG A 212 2.58 -0.18 -12.26
CA ARG A 212 1.66 -0.20 -11.12
C ARG A 212 0.37 0.59 -11.36
N GLY A 213 0.24 1.27 -12.50
CA GLY A 213 -0.97 2.01 -12.87
C GLY A 213 -1.13 3.38 -12.18
N LEU A 214 -0.06 3.95 -11.62
CA LEU A 214 -0.10 5.31 -11.07
C LEU A 214 -0.05 6.39 -12.17
N LEU A 215 0.35 5.99 -13.38
CA LEU A 215 0.28 6.80 -14.60
C LEU A 215 0.03 5.88 -15.80
N SER A 216 -0.53 6.43 -16.88
CA SER A 216 -0.80 5.65 -18.09
C SER A 216 0.29 5.73 -19.15
N GLY A 217 1.30 6.58 -18.94
CA GLY A 217 2.43 6.73 -19.84
C GLY A 217 3.36 7.87 -19.46
N TYR A 218 4.62 7.76 -19.86
CA TYR A 218 5.63 8.80 -19.65
C TYR A 218 6.59 8.92 -20.83
N SER A 219 7.26 10.07 -20.92
CA SER A 219 8.43 10.25 -21.78
C SER A 219 9.50 11.04 -21.07
N CYS A 220 10.77 10.64 -21.21
CA CYS A 220 11.90 11.36 -20.64
C CYS A 220 12.80 11.93 -21.73
N SER A 221 13.21 13.19 -21.54
CA SER A 221 14.29 13.78 -22.32
C SER A 221 15.65 13.26 -21.86
N PRO A 222 16.69 13.27 -22.72
CA PRO A 222 18.06 12.99 -22.29
C PRO A 222 18.46 13.98 -21.19
N SER A 223 19.20 13.50 -20.19
CA SER A 223 19.65 14.38 -19.12
C SER A 223 20.61 15.44 -19.63
N LEU A 224 20.35 16.69 -19.27
CA LEU A 224 21.26 17.80 -19.50
C LEU A 224 22.17 17.92 -18.27
N VAL A 225 23.48 17.87 -18.49
CA VAL A 225 24.48 18.03 -17.44
C VAL A 225 25.10 19.41 -17.60
N ASP A 226 24.94 20.26 -16.59
CA ASP A 226 25.69 21.50 -16.46
C ASP A 226 26.91 21.22 -15.56
N LEU A 227 28.08 21.11 -16.19
CA LEU A 227 29.34 20.84 -15.49
C LEU A 227 29.84 22.06 -14.70
N ASP A 228 29.42 23.27 -15.07
CA ASP A 228 29.85 24.51 -14.41
C ASP A 228 29.07 24.72 -13.09
N ASP A 229 27.78 24.35 -13.07
CA ASP A 229 26.91 24.44 -11.89
C ASP A 229 26.86 23.12 -11.09
N GLY A 230 27.43 22.05 -11.62
CA GLY A 230 27.41 20.73 -10.97
C GLY A 230 25.99 20.15 -10.86
N THR A 231 25.11 20.49 -11.80
CA THR A 231 23.70 20.06 -11.82
C THR A 231 23.38 19.17 -13.01
N ARG A 232 22.44 18.24 -12.81
CA ARG A 232 21.89 17.38 -13.85
C ARG A 232 20.38 17.53 -13.86
N ALA A 233 19.82 17.96 -14.99
CA ALA A 233 18.38 18.13 -15.16
C ALA A 233 17.80 17.07 -16.11
N VAL A 234 16.58 16.62 -15.82
CA VAL A 234 15.82 15.70 -16.65
C VAL A 234 14.39 16.20 -16.75
N ASP A 235 13.93 16.44 -17.98
CA ASP A 235 12.54 16.77 -18.26
C ASP A 235 11.74 15.50 -18.54
N VAL A 236 10.57 15.41 -17.91
CA VAL A 236 9.70 14.25 -17.93
C VAL A 236 8.28 14.72 -18.21
N ARG A 237 7.59 14.05 -19.13
CA ARG A 237 6.15 14.21 -19.32
C ARG A 237 5.41 13.02 -18.75
N LEU A 238 4.38 13.25 -17.95
CA LEU A 238 3.48 12.26 -17.37
C LEU A 238 2.10 12.36 -18.00
N THR A 239 1.49 11.21 -18.30
CA THR A 239 0.13 11.11 -18.84
C THR A 239 -0.78 10.41 -17.84
N ASN A 240 -1.97 10.99 -17.58
CA ASN A 240 -2.97 10.47 -16.63
C ASN A 240 -2.38 10.06 -15.28
N TYR A 241 -1.60 10.96 -14.66
CA TYR A 241 -1.08 10.72 -13.32
C TYR A 241 -2.25 10.65 -12.31
N ALA A 242 -2.28 9.57 -11.53
CA ALA A 242 -3.44 9.23 -10.71
C ALA A 242 -3.60 10.09 -9.45
N LEU A 243 -2.52 10.72 -8.97
CA LEU A 243 -2.60 11.59 -7.79
C LEU A 243 -3.06 12.99 -8.18
N SER A 244 -4.05 13.48 -7.42
CA SER A 244 -4.64 14.79 -7.60
C SER A 244 -3.86 15.86 -6.83
N PRO A 245 -3.73 17.07 -7.40
CA PRO A 245 -3.20 18.21 -6.67
C PRO A 245 -3.99 18.53 -5.41
N ARG A 246 -3.27 18.90 -4.34
CA ARG A 246 -3.85 19.41 -3.08
C ARG A 246 -3.23 20.75 -2.77
N ASN A 247 -4.05 21.74 -2.43
CA ASN A 247 -3.58 23.10 -2.05
C ASN A 247 -2.64 23.75 -3.10
N GLY A 248 -2.89 23.52 -4.39
CA GLY A 248 -2.08 24.06 -5.48
C GLY A 248 -0.72 23.36 -5.67
N ARG A 249 -0.52 22.21 -5.02
CA ARG A 249 0.71 21.41 -5.11
C ARG A 249 0.40 20.00 -5.62
N LEU A 250 1.27 19.47 -6.48
CA LEU A 250 1.18 18.12 -7.02
C LEU A 250 1.97 17.16 -6.11
N PRO A 251 1.35 16.08 -5.57
CA PRO A 251 2.08 15.04 -4.86
C PRO A 251 3.08 14.34 -5.79
N VAL A 252 4.36 14.27 -5.41
CA VAL A 252 5.41 13.65 -6.24
C VAL A 252 6.25 12.63 -5.48
N PHE A 253 6.06 12.49 -4.17
CA PHE A 253 6.91 11.61 -3.37
C PHE A 253 6.94 10.14 -3.79
N PRO A 254 5.92 9.53 -4.42
CA PRO A 254 6.08 8.15 -4.91
C PRO A 254 7.12 8.05 -6.02
N LEU A 255 7.25 9.09 -6.86
CA LEU A 255 8.33 9.19 -7.85
C LEU A 255 9.66 9.42 -7.15
N VAL A 256 9.73 10.37 -6.22
CA VAL A 256 10.97 10.66 -5.47
C VAL A 256 11.47 9.42 -4.74
N LEU A 257 10.60 8.69 -4.05
CA LEU A 257 10.93 7.44 -3.38
C LEU A 257 11.42 6.38 -4.36
N GLY A 258 10.80 6.30 -5.54
CA GLY A 258 11.27 5.47 -6.65
C GLY A 258 12.69 5.80 -7.09
N VAL A 259 13.04 7.08 -7.19
CA VAL A 259 14.41 7.55 -7.53
C VAL A 259 15.39 7.24 -6.40
N TYR A 260 15.00 7.47 -5.14
CA TYR A 260 15.85 7.26 -3.95
C TYR A 260 16.13 5.78 -3.65
N ARG A 261 15.36 4.85 -4.22
CA ARG A 261 15.69 3.40 -4.20
C ARG A 261 16.97 3.08 -4.97
N HIS A 262 17.45 3.98 -5.80
CA HIS A 262 18.71 3.86 -6.50
C HIS A 262 19.78 4.66 -5.76
N GLU A 263 20.87 3.99 -5.37
CA GLU A 263 22.05 4.70 -4.88
C GLU A 263 22.63 5.56 -6.02
N SER A 264 22.62 6.88 -5.84
CA SER A 264 23.12 7.84 -6.82
C SER A 264 24.11 8.78 -6.16
N GLU A 265 25.22 9.06 -6.84
CA GLU A 265 26.16 10.12 -6.43
C GLU A 265 25.59 11.54 -6.60
N TRP A 266 24.40 11.66 -7.21
CA TRP A 266 23.70 12.91 -7.51
C TRP A 266 22.28 12.80 -6.94
N PRO A 267 22.08 13.17 -5.67
CA PRO A 267 20.75 13.15 -5.07
C PRO A 267 19.84 14.16 -5.79
N LEU A 268 18.55 13.90 -5.72
CA LEU A 268 17.54 14.81 -6.24
C LEU A 268 17.50 16.06 -5.36
N SER A 269 17.66 17.23 -5.97
CA SER A 269 17.68 18.50 -5.25
C SER A 269 16.38 19.28 -5.39
N SER A 270 15.71 19.24 -6.53
CA SER A 270 14.42 19.89 -6.69
C SER A 270 13.60 19.27 -7.81
N LEU A 271 12.29 19.50 -7.74
CA LEU A 271 11.36 19.16 -8.80
C LEU A 271 10.47 20.37 -9.09
N ARG A 272 10.10 20.54 -10.35
CA ARG A 272 9.09 21.51 -10.78
C ARG A 272 7.98 20.80 -11.53
N ALA A 273 6.76 21.32 -11.44
CA ALA A 273 5.63 20.80 -12.18
C ALA A 273 4.88 21.91 -12.91
N VAL A 274 4.63 21.67 -14.20
CA VAL A 274 3.76 22.49 -15.06
C VAL A 274 2.58 21.64 -15.49
N ALA A 275 1.37 22.18 -15.36
CA ALA A 275 0.17 21.54 -15.89
C ALA A 275 0.13 21.67 -17.42
N VAL A 276 -0.12 20.57 -18.12
CA VAL A 276 -0.28 20.55 -19.59
C VAL A 276 -1.58 19.84 -19.96
N ALA A 277 -2.04 20.00 -21.20
CA ALA A 277 -3.36 19.53 -21.65
C ALA A 277 -3.70 18.06 -21.29
N ASP A 278 -2.71 17.16 -21.34
CA ASP A 278 -2.90 15.72 -21.12
C ASP A 278 -2.13 15.16 -19.90
N GLY A 279 -1.74 16.03 -18.96
CA GLY A 279 -1.04 15.60 -17.73
C GLY A 279 -0.08 16.64 -17.18
N TRP A 280 1.17 16.22 -16.95
CA TRP A 280 2.16 17.03 -16.24
C TRP A 280 3.51 17.02 -16.96
N GLU A 281 4.17 18.17 -16.99
CA GLU A 281 5.60 18.27 -17.31
C GLU A 281 6.36 18.51 -16.02
N LEU A 282 7.32 17.63 -15.74
CA LEU A 282 8.17 17.67 -14.56
C LEU A 282 9.62 17.90 -14.97
N THR A 283 10.29 18.82 -14.29
CA THR A 283 11.75 18.98 -14.39
C THR A 283 12.38 18.53 -13.09
N LEU A 284 13.18 17.47 -13.15
CA LEU A 284 13.91 16.92 -12.01
C LEU A 284 15.35 17.42 -12.07
N VAL A 285 15.80 18.10 -11.02
CA VAL A 285 17.18 18.59 -10.89
C VAL A 285 17.89 17.77 -9.83
N HIS A 286 19.06 17.26 -10.18
CA HIS A 286 19.98 16.58 -9.29
C HIS A 286 21.20 17.47 -9.06
N SER A 287 21.67 17.53 -7.82
CA SER A 287 22.83 18.34 -7.42
C SER A 287 23.55 17.69 -6.25
N ARG A 288 24.87 17.87 -6.16
CA ARG A 288 25.69 17.37 -5.04
C ARG A 288 25.75 18.31 -3.85
N ASP A 289 25.63 19.61 -4.10
CA ASP A 289 25.94 20.66 -3.12
C ASP A 289 24.71 21.53 -2.77
N SER A 290 23.55 21.22 -3.34
CA SER A 290 22.31 21.98 -3.11
C SER A 290 21.40 21.28 -2.11
N ASP A 291 20.83 22.07 -1.20
CA ASP A 291 19.79 21.56 -0.30
C ASP A 291 18.56 21.11 -1.11
N PRO A 292 17.96 19.97 -0.75
CA PRO A 292 16.76 19.49 -1.40
C PRO A 292 15.59 20.45 -1.16
N THR A 293 14.63 20.49 -2.08
CA THR A 293 13.38 21.26 -1.98
C THR A 293 12.25 20.52 -2.69
N ASP A 294 11.02 20.71 -2.19
CA ASP A 294 9.79 20.24 -2.85
C ASP A 294 9.77 18.73 -3.19
N LEU A 295 10.19 17.88 -2.25
CA LEU A 295 10.30 16.42 -2.46
C LEU A 295 8.98 15.68 -2.20
N ALA A 296 8.18 16.14 -1.24
CA ALA A 296 6.89 15.50 -0.93
C ALA A 296 5.82 15.86 -1.97
N SER A 297 5.69 17.15 -2.22
CA SER A 297 4.80 17.77 -3.20
C SER A 297 5.49 18.98 -3.81
N VAL A 298 5.10 19.37 -5.02
CA VAL A 298 5.68 20.50 -5.77
C VAL A 298 4.62 21.55 -6.08
N PRO A 299 4.92 22.86 -6.01
CA PRO A 299 4.02 23.88 -6.51
C PRO A 299 3.74 23.69 -8.00
N ILE A 300 2.49 23.92 -8.42
CA ILE A 300 2.11 23.91 -9.84
C ILE A 300 2.36 25.28 -10.42
N GLU A 301 3.30 25.36 -11.35
CA GLU A 301 3.58 26.57 -12.12
C GLU A 301 2.54 26.74 -13.25
N PRO A 302 2.14 27.99 -13.57
CA PRO A 302 1.28 28.24 -14.72
C PRO A 302 2.02 27.94 -16.03
N GLU A 303 1.30 27.42 -17.02
CA GLU A 303 1.82 27.24 -18.38
C GLU A 303 2.27 28.60 -18.94
N ALA A 304 3.52 28.69 -19.40
CA ALA A 304 4.18 29.93 -19.82
C ALA A 304 3.75 30.41 -21.21
#